data_AF-A0A7V4Y5V0-F1
#
_entry.id   AF-A0A7V4Y5V0-F1
#
_cell.length_a   1.000
_cell.length_b   1.000
_cell.length_c   1.000
_cell.angle_alpha   90.00
_cell.angle_beta   90.00
_cell.angle_gamma   90.00
#
_symmetry.space_group_name_H-M   'P 1'
#
loop_
_entity.id
_entity.type
_entity.pdbx_description
1 polymer ?
#
loop_
_entity_poly.entity_id
_entity_poly.type
_entity_poly.pdbx_seq_one_letter_code
_entity_poly.pdbx_strand_id
1 'polypeptide(L)'
;MKRFFKGRTKRSQVKGKPAAACLYPFIYLIWWLIWLASWLTAAGLSQFRPEPLYWEIKLNLVLKGSYFFSDQERSIEGTFRGHFLWQGLLEPDEPDIILYHWQTETLSWEISEKEKKEGRETNISSSLKPPRFKVNAFLREGEVFWLDLLLEKEASTFSSSEFEPQLILPASYLRDLVVNGLRYNDYLRAGSNKISIPVKEMTRPEYRQSFSWKWSYPPSYPRLNLNELGEEHEVKIDLHLKAHFKKRP
;
A
#
# COMPACT_ATOMS: atom_id res chain seq x y z
N MET A 1 -74.32 15.90 94.81
CA MET A 1 -73.38 16.04 95.94
C MET A 1 -71.95 15.95 95.42
N LYS A 2 -71.11 16.93 95.82
CA LYS A 2 -69.69 16.85 96.25
C LYS A 2 -68.86 15.62 95.84
N ARG A 3 -67.56 15.65 95.56
CA ARG A 3 -66.48 16.66 95.44
C ARG A 3 -65.20 15.84 95.12
N PHE A 4 -64.29 16.43 94.35
CA PHE A 4 -62.83 16.47 94.52
C PHE A 4 -61.88 15.27 94.26
N PHE A 5 -60.91 15.59 93.36
CA PHE A 5 -59.45 15.32 93.34
C PHE A 5 -58.97 13.86 93.31
N LYS A 6 -57.91 13.47 92.58
CA LYS A 6 -56.58 14.09 92.46
C LYS A 6 -55.82 13.44 91.28
N GLY A 7 -54.98 14.21 90.58
CA GLY A 7 -54.30 13.79 89.35
C GLY A 7 -53.10 12.84 89.49
N ARG A 8 -52.60 12.39 88.34
CA ARG A 8 -51.20 11.98 88.12
C ARG A 8 -50.83 12.06 86.65
N THR A 9 -49.76 12.78 86.37
CA THR A 9 -49.03 12.90 85.10
C THR A 9 -48.22 11.64 84.79
N LYS A 10 -48.11 11.25 83.51
CA LYS A 10 -46.85 10.73 82.92
C LYS A 10 -46.89 10.62 81.38
N ARG A 11 -45.99 11.41 80.77
CA ARG A 11 -45.11 11.19 79.61
C ARG A 11 -45.63 10.46 78.36
N SER A 12 -45.77 11.26 77.31
CA SER A 12 -45.65 10.89 75.89
C SER A 12 -44.24 10.41 75.55
N GLN A 13 -44.14 9.29 74.83
CA GLN A 13 -42.96 8.86 74.09
C GLN A 13 -43.44 8.41 72.70
N VAL A 14 -43.19 9.23 71.67
CA VAL A 14 -43.38 8.82 70.28
C VAL A 14 -42.08 9.07 69.50
N LYS A 15 -41.49 7.92 69.15
CA LYS A 15 -40.36 7.60 68.28
C LYS A 15 -39.91 8.66 67.26
N GLY A 16 -38.65 9.09 67.39
CA GLY A 16 -37.89 9.74 66.32
C GLY A 16 -37.48 8.73 65.24
N LYS A 17 -37.59 9.15 63.97
CA LYS A 17 -37.13 8.41 62.78
C LYS A 17 -35.59 8.39 62.75
N PRO A 18 -34.93 7.25 62.44
CA PRO A 18 -33.47 7.21 62.31
C PRO A 18 -33.03 7.85 60.99
N ALA A 19 -32.17 8.86 61.09
CA ALA A 19 -31.50 9.55 59.98
C ALA A 19 -30.37 8.69 59.35
N ALA A 20 -30.66 7.44 59.01
CA ALA A 20 -29.68 6.48 58.47
C ALA A 20 -29.94 6.08 57.00
N ALA A 21 -30.77 6.84 56.28
CA ALA A 21 -31.12 6.55 54.88
C ALA A 21 -30.36 7.41 53.84
N CYS A 22 -29.54 8.38 54.26
CA CYS A 22 -28.83 9.29 53.34
C CYS A 22 -27.37 8.90 53.02
N LEU A 23 -26.80 7.87 53.65
CA LEU A 23 -25.39 7.49 53.42
C LEU A 23 -25.18 6.41 52.36
N TYR A 24 -26.21 5.62 52.04
CA TYR A 24 -26.12 4.55 51.04
C TYR A 24 -25.93 5.00 49.58
N PRO A 25 -26.60 6.06 49.06
CA PRO A 25 -26.40 6.47 47.67
C PRO A 25 -25.03 7.11 47.42
N PHE A 26 -24.42 7.69 48.46
CA PHE A 26 -23.08 8.31 48.36
C PHE A 26 -21.97 7.27 48.16
N ILE A 27 -22.08 6.09 48.79
CA ILE A 27 -21.08 5.03 48.65
C ILE A 27 -21.12 4.43 47.22
N TYR A 28 -22.31 4.24 46.66
CA TYR A 28 -22.47 3.77 45.27
C TYR A 28 -21.92 4.76 44.24
N LEU A 29 -22.12 6.07 44.46
CA LEU A 29 -21.56 7.10 43.58
C LEU A 29 -20.03 7.10 43.59
N ILE A 30 -19.41 6.95 44.78
CA ILE A 30 -17.96 6.87 44.92
C ILE A 30 -17.40 5.62 44.23
N TRP A 31 -18.05 4.45 44.38
CA TRP A 31 -17.66 3.24 43.68
C TRP A 31 -17.78 3.37 42.16
N TRP A 32 -18.84 4.03 41.67
CA TRP A 32 -19.02 4.30 40.24
C TRP A 32 -17.95 5.25 39.69
N LEU A 33 -17.61 6.30 40.44
CA LEU A 33 -16.53 7.23 40.09
C LEU A 33 -15.15 6.56 40.08
N ILE A 34 -14.87 5.66 41.02
CA ILE A 34 -13.61 4.88 41.03
C ILE A 34 -13.54 3.93 39.83
N TRP A 35 -14.65 3.29 39.47
CA TRP A 35 -14.73 2.43 38.28
C TRP A 35 -14.55 3.23 36.98
N LEU A 36 -15.20 4.40 36.88
CA LEU A 36 -15.08 5.30 35.74
C LEU A 36 -13.65 5.87 35.61
N ALA A 37 -13.04 6.27 36.73
CA ALA A 37 -11.67 6.74 36.77
C ALA A 37 -10.69 5.63 36.38
N SER A 38 -10.92 4.38 36.80
CA SER A 38 -10.12 3.23 36.41
C SER A 38 -10.18 2.96 34.90
N TRP A 39 -11.37 3.11 34.29
CA TRP A 39 -11.55 3.05 32.84
C TRP A 39 -10.86 4.21 32.10
N LEU A 40 -10.94 5.42 32.63
CA LEU A 40 -10.27 6.61 32.07
C LEU A 40 -8.74 6.51 32.17
N THR A 41 -8.19 5.94 33.25
CA THR A 41 -6.74 5.68 33.36
C THR A 41 -6.27 4.54 32.45
N ALA A 42 -7.11 3.53 32.20
CA ALA A 42 -6.81 2.47 31.25
C ALA A 42 -6.84 2.96 29.79
N ALA A 43 -7.70 3.93 29.47
CA ALA A 43 -7.73 4.60 28.17
C ALA A 43 -6.63 5.66 27.99
N GLY A 44 -6.14 6.26 29.09
CA GLY A 44 -5.10 7.30 29.08
C GLY A 44 -3.67 6.76 29.01
N LEU A 45 -3.45 5.49 29.32
CA LEU A 45 -2.18 4.80 29.03
C LEU A 45 -2.20 4.33 27.57
N SER A 46 -2.35 5.28 26.63
CA SER A 46 -1.90 5.02 25.26
C SER A 46 -0.42 4.66 25.39
N GLN A 47 -0.09 3.40 25.17
CA GLN A 47 1.28 2.93 25.18
C GLN A 47 2.05 3.86 24.23
N PHE A 48 2.90 4.71 24.78
CA PHE A 48 3.83 5.56 24.03
C PHE A 48 4.74 4.62 23.25
N ARG A 49 4.29 4.22 22.05
CA ARG A 49 5.12 3.47 21.13
C ARG A 49 6.12 4.49 20.60
N PRO A 50 7.44 4.21 20.70
CA PRO A 50 8.41 5.09 20.10
C PRO A 50 8.08 5.21 18.61
N GLU A 51 8.05 6.43 18.10
CA GLU A 51 7.91 6.65 16.67
C GLU A 51 9.20 6.20 15.96
N PRO A 52 9.10 5.59 14.77
CA PRO A 52 10.27 5.28 13.96
C PRO A 52 11.05 6.56 13.60
N LEU A 53 12.37 6.48 13.63
CA LEU A 53 13.25 7.53 13.12
C LEU A 53 13.31 7.53 11.59
N TYR A 54 13.33 6.33 11.01
CA TYR A 54 13.33 6.11 9.57
C TYR A 54 12.91 4.66 9.28
N TRP A 55 12.69 4.36 8.01
CA TRP A 55 12.43 3.00 7.54
C TRP A 55 13.37 2.61 6.41
N GLU A 56 13.83 1.36 6.43
CA GLU A 56 14.37 0.69 5.25
C GLU A 56 13.23 0.14 4.43
N ILE A 57 13.26 0.36 3.12
CA ILE A 57 12.31 -0.22 2.18
C ILE A 57 13.02 -1.04 1.11
N LYS A 58 12.45 -2.21 0.84
CA LYS A 58 12.86 -3.13 -0.22
C LYS A 58 11.65 -3.53 -1.05
N LEU A 59 11.76 -3.41 -2.37
CA LEU A 59 10.78 -3.84 -3.35
C LEU A 59 11.43 -4.90 -4.26
N ASN A 60 10.84 -6.09 -4.31
CA ASN A 60 11.23 -7.11 -5.28
C ASN A 60 10.13 -7.20 -6.33
N LEU A 61 10.44 -6.90 -7.58
CA LEU A 61 9.50 -6.92 -8.68
C LEU A 61 9.81 -8.08 -9.63
N VAL A 62 8.84 -8.93 -9.84
CA VAL A 62 8.88 -10.00 -10.84
C VAL A 62 7.90 -9.67 -11.94
N LEU A 63 8.41 -9.65 -13.17
CA LEU A 63 7.68 -9.41 -14.39
C LEU A 63 7.79 -10.64 -15.28
N LYS A 64 6.68 -11.05 -15.88
CA LYS A 64 6.67 -12.01 -16.98
C LYS A 64 5.60 -11.60 -17.97
N GLY A 65 5.86 -11.79 -19.25
CA GLY A 65 4.90 -11.44 -20.27
C GLY A 65 5.28 -11.98 -21.63
N SER A 66 4.40 -11.69 -22.57
CA SER A 66 4.57 -11.98 -23.97
C SER A 66 4.01 -10.83 -24.79
N TYR A 67 4.55 -10.67 -25.98
CA TYR A 67 4.08 -9.70 -26.94
C TYR A 67 4.07 -10.31 -28.33
N PHE A 68 3.23 -9.71 -29.14
CA PHE A 68 3.09 -9.95 -30.55
C PHE A 68 3.16 -8.61 -31.24
N PHE A 69 3.97 -8.55 -32.27
CA PHE A 69 4.04 -7.42 -33.18
C PHE A 69 3.90 -7.95 -34.61
N SER A 70 3.09 -7.31 -35.44
CA SER A 70 3.06 -7.63 -36.88
C SER A 70 3.00 -6.39 -37.72
N ASP A 71 3.78 -6.39 -38.80
CA ASP A 71 3.67 -5.45 -39.92
C ASP A 71 3.23 -6.19 -41.19
N GLN A 72 3.32 -5.52 -42.34
CA GLN A 72 2.96 -6.11 -43.64
C GLN A 72 3.94 -7.19 -44.12
N GLU A 73 5.19 -7.21 -43.64
CA GLU A 73 6.28 -8.04 -44.13
C GLU A 73 6.67 -9.18 -43.16
N ARG A 74 6.44 -8.99 -41.86
CA ARG A 74 6.90 -9.85 -40.78
C ARG A 74 6.03 -9.75 -39.53
N SER A 75 6.08 -10.81 -38.73
CA SER A 75 5.56 -10.81 -37.36
C SER A 75 6.64 -11.26 -36.37
N ILE A 76 6.65 -10.66 -35.20
CA ILE A 76 7.55 -10.97 -34.09
C ILE A 76 6.71 -11.41 -32.91
N GLU A 77 6.96 -12.62 -32.43
CA GLU A 77 6.43 -13.13 -31.17
C GLU A 77 7.57 -13.19 -30.16
N GLY A 78 7.36 -12.57 -29.00
CA GLY A 78 8.35 -12.53 -27.95
C GLY A 78 7.79 -12.90 -26.59
N THR A 79 8.65 -13.48 -25.75
CA THR A 79 8.40 -13.68 -24.33
C THR A 79 9.49 -13.01 -23.54
N PHE A 80 9.14 -12.39 -22.42
CA PHE A 80 10.09 -11.73 -21.54
C PHE A 80 9.85 -12.06 -20.07
N ARG A 81 10.94 -12.08 -19.31
CA ARG A 81 10.92 -12.26 -17.86
C ARG A 81 11.95 -11.35 -17.21
N GLY A 82 11.55 -10.64 -16.18
CA GLY A 82 12.41 -9.74 -15.42
C GLY A 82 12.28 -9.95 -13.92
N HIS A 83 13.40 -9.80 -13.22
CA HIS A 83 13.44 -9.71 -11.77
C HIS A 83 14.27 -8.50 -11.37
N PHE A 84 13.66 -7.58 -10.63
CA PHE A 84 14.25 -6.32 -10.25
C PHE A 84 14.19 -6.14 -8.75
N LEU A 85 15.26 -5.58 -8.20
CA LEU A 85 15.36 -5.18 -6.83
C LEU A 85 15.49 -3.67 -6.78
N TRP A 86 14.64 -3.03 -5.98
CA TRP A 86 14.79 -1.64 -5.63
C TRP A 86 14.84 -1.52 -4.11
N GLN A 87 15.72 -0.69 -3.60
CA GLN A 87 15.84 -0.44 -2.17
C GLN A 87 16.00 1.06 -1.91
N GLY A 88 15.61 1.49 -0.72
CA GLY A 88 15.78 2.86 -0.27
C GLY A 88 15.53 3.05 1.22
N LEU A 89 15.54 4.31 1.64
CA LEU A 89 15.19 4.76 2.98
C LEU A 89 14.03 5.73 2.91
N LEU A 90 13.20 5.71 3.95
CA LEU A 90 12.11 6.64 4.17
C LEU A 90 12.39 7.39 5.47
N GLU A 91 12.32 8.71 5.46
CA GLU A 91 12.43 9.55 6.65
C GLU A 91 11.12 10.33 6.87
N PRO A 92 10.65 10.48 8.12
CA PRO A 92 9.51 11.34 8.41
C PRO A 92 9.79 12.80 8.02
N ASP A 93 8.84 13.45 7.34
CA ASP A 93 8.85 14.88 7.03
C ASP A 93 7.43 15.43 7.12
N GLU A 94 6.94 15.63 8.35
CA GLU A 94 5.52 15.82 8.66
C GLU A 94 4.79 16.81 7.72
N PRO A 95 3.66 16.42 7.09
CA PRO A 95 2.93 15.15 7.19
C PRO A 95 3.39 14.05 6.21
N ASP A 96 4.41 14.32 5.42
CA ASP A 96 4.92 13.51 4.31
C ASP A 96 6.14 12.66 4.73
N ILE A 97 6.78 12.05 3.74
CA ILE A 97 7.97 11.21 3.89
C ILE A 97 8.96 11.56 2.80
N ILE A 98 10.23 11.72 3.17
CA ILE A 98 11.32 11.86 2.22
C ILE A 98 11.78 10.47 1.81
N LEU A 99 11.88 10.24 0.49
CA LEU A 99 12.39 9.02 -0.09
C LEU A 99 13.84 9.19 -0.54
N TYR A 100 14.73 8.37 0.01
CA TYR A 100 16.12 8.27 -0.45
C TYR A 100 16.33 6.95 -1.19
N HIS A 101 16.77 7.05 -2.44
CA HIS A 101 17.19 5.88 -3.22
C HIS A 101 18.67 5.57 -2.97
N TRP A 102 18.99 4.30 -2.76
CA TRP A 102 20.39 3.85 -2.64
C TRP A 102 20.80 2.72 -3.59
N GLN A 103 19.85 1.92 -4.12
CA GLN A 103 20.16 0.74 -4.93
C GLN A 103 18.97 0.37 -5.82
N THR A 104 19.28 0.16 -7.10
CA THR A 104 18.41 -0.54 -8.05
C THR A 104 19.27 -1.58 -8.76
N GLU A 105 18.77 -2.81 -8.86
CA GLU A 105 19.46 -3.91 -9.50
C GLU A 105 18.51 -4.72 -10.38
N THR A 106 18.94 -5.03 -11.59
CA THR A 106 18.29 -6.02 -12.45
C THR A 106 18.93 -7.37 -12.16
N LEU A 107 18.24 -8.19 -11.37
CA LEU A 107 18.72 -9.51 -10.96
C LEU A 107 18.68 -10.53 -12.11
N SER A 108 17.66 -10.45 -12.96
CA SER A 108 17.57 -11.24 -14.20
C SER A 108 16.74 -10.51 -15.25
N TRP A 109 17.13 -10.63 -16.52
CA TRP A 109 16.35 -10.19 -17.67
C TRP A 109 16.54 -11.19 -18.80
N GLU A 110 15.45 -11.85 -19.17
CA GLU A 110 15.42 -12.90 -20.17
C GLU A 110 14.41 -12.51 -21.24
N ILE A 111 14.81 -12.66 -22.49
CA ILE A 111 13.94 -12.42 -23.64
C ILE A 111 14.21 -13.45 -24.73
N SER A 112 13.14 -13.95 -25.33
CA SER A 112 13.18 -14.88 -26.44
C SER A 112 12.23 -14.39 -27.51
N GLU A 113 12.74 -14.22 -28.73
CA GLU A 113 11.99 -13.72 -29.87
C GLU A 113 12.01 -14.71 -31.04
N LYS A 114 10.89 -14.78 -31.72
CA LYS A 114 10.73 -15.47 -32.99
C LYS A 114 10.21 -14.50 -34.03
N GLU A 115 10.88 -14.45 -35.16
CA GLU A 115 10.44 -13.67 -36.32
C GLU A 115 9.88 -14.62 -37.37
N LYS A 116 8.72 -14.27 -37.91
CA LYS A 116 8.14 -14.88 -39.10
C LYS A 116 8.20 -13.88 -40.25
N LYS A 117 9.00 -14.18 -41.27
CA LYS A 117 9.14 -13.36 -42.48
C LYS A 117 9.09 -14.26 -43.72
N GLU A 118 8.32 -13.86 -44.74
CA GLU A 118 8.16 -14.63 -45.99
C GLU A 118 7.76 -16.11 -45.76
N GLY A 119 6.94 -16.36 -44.73
CA GLY A 119 6.48 -17.70 -44.37
C GLY A 119 7.51 -18.59 -43.67
N ARG A 120 8.72 -18.09 -43.38
CA ARG A 120 9.75 -18.78 -42.57
C ARG A 120 9.75 -18.22 -41.15
N GLU A 121 9.82 -19.11 -40.16
CA GLU A 121 9.95 -18.77 -38.74
C GLU A 121 11.40 -19.01 -38.31
N THR A 122 12.02 -18.02 -37.68
CA THR A 122 13.40 -18.08 -37.19
C THR A 122 13.51 -17.46 -35.81
N ASN A 123 14.29 -18.08 -34.92
CA ASN A 123 14.66 -17.47 -33.65
C ASN A 123 15.63 -16.32 -33.91
N ILE A 124 15.35 -15.16 -33.33
CA ILE A 124 16.20 -13.97 -33.45
C ILE A 124 16.74 -13.56 -32.08
N SER A 125 17.90 -12.91 -32.07
CA SER A 125 18.43 -12.31 -30.84
C SER A 125 17.73 -10.98 -30.60
N SER A 126 17.08 -10.83 -29.45
CA SER A 126 16.48 -9.56 -29.09
C SER A 126 17.54 -8.51 -28.77
N SER A 127 17.27 -7.27 -29.17
CA SER A 127 18.07 -6.08 -28.81
C SER A 127 17.53 -5.36 -27.58
N LEU A 128 16.39 -5.81 -27.02
CA LEU A 128 15.73 -5.15 -25.90
C LEU A 128 16.56 -5.27 -24.62
N LYS A 129 17.08 -4.12 -24.18
CA LYS A 129 17.81 -3.99 -22.92
C LYS A 129 16.86 -4.13 -21.72
N PRO A 130 17.38 -4.54 -20.55
CA PRO A 130 16.58 -4.55 -19.34
C PRO A 130 16.03 -3.15 -19.03
N PRO A 131 14.75 -3.05 -18.63
CA PRO A 131 14.20 -1.77 -18.21
C PRO A 131 14.78 -1.33 -16.85
N ARG A 132 14.67 -0.03 -16.57
CA ARG A 132 15.07 0.57 -15.30
C ARG A 132 13.89 0.59 -14.34
N PHE A 133 14.07 -0.03 -13.18
CA PHE A 133 13.06 -0.01 -12.12
C PHE A 133 13.20 1.27 -11.27
N LYS A 134 12.23 2.18 -11.38
CA LYS A 134 12.19 3.46 -10.66
C LYS A 134 11.05 3.51 -9.66
N VAL A 135 11.34 4.09 -8.51
CA VAL A 135 10.38 4.53 -7.50
C VAL A 135 10.61 6.02 -7.30
N ASN A 136 9.57 6.81 -7.54
CA ASN A 136 9.72 8.26 -7.64
C ASN A 136 9.25 8.98 -6.38
N ALA A 137 8.17 8.49 -5.75
CA ALA A 137 7.58 9.16 -4.60
C ALA A 137 6.75 8.20 -3.72
N PHE A 138 6.57 8.63 -2.47
CA PHE A 138 5.56 8.16 -1.54
C PHE A 138 4.60 9.31 -1.28
N LEU A 139 3.35 9.18 -1.73
CA LEU A 139 2.36 10.25 -1.59
C LEU A 139 1.38 9.88 -0.48
N ARG A 140 1.23 10.76 0.52
CA ARG A 140 0.23 10.56 1.57
C ARG A 140 -1.14 11.04 1.09
N GLU A 141 -2.14 10.19 1.26
CA GLU A 141 -3.55 10.53 1.08
C GLU A 141 -4.35 9.99 2.28
N GLY A 142 -4.66 10.86 3.23
CA GLY A 142 -5.30 10.49 4.49
C GLY A 142 -4.44 9.50 5.30
N GLU A 143 -4.97 8.29 5.49
CA GLU A 143 -4.38 7.23 6.31
C GLU A 143 -3.58 6.19 5.50
N VAL A 144 -3.19 6.56 4.27
CA VAL A 144 -2.48 5.68 3.34
C VAL A 144 -1.34 6.42 2.64
N PHE A 145 -0.18 5.77 2.53
CA PHE A 145 0.88 6.16 1.61
C PHE A 145 0.76 5.36 0.31
N TRP A 146 0.76 6.04 -0.83
CA TRP A 146 0.76 5.45 -2.16
C TRP A 146 2.15 5.51 -2.77
N LEU A 147 2.58 4.40 -3.38
CA LEU A 147 3.86 4.33 -4.08
C LEU A 147 3.71 4.69 -5.55
N ASP A 148 4.53 5.64 -6.00
CA ASP A 148 4.75 5.92 -7.41
C ASP A 148 5.93 5.09 -7.93
N LEU A 149 5.62 4.02 -8.67
CA LEU A 149 6.61 3.19 -9.38
C LEU A 149 6.42 3.22 -10.90
N LEU A 150 7.53 2.99 -11.61
CA LEU A 150 7.60 2.86 -13.06
C LEU A 150 8.72 1.91 -13.47
N LEU A 151 8.43 0.96 -14.37
CA LEU A 151 9.47 0.31 -15.17
C LEU A 151 9.65 1.13 -16.45
N GLU A 152 10.79 1.78 -16.58
CA GLU A 152 11.08 2.65 -17.69
C GLU A 152 12.00 1.94 -18.69
N LYS A 153 11.71 2.06 -19.98
CA LYS A 153 12.60 1.58 -21.02
C LYS A 153 13.90 2.40 -20.99
N GLU A 154 15.05 1.73 -21.12
CA GLU A 154 16.28 2.45 -21.35
C GLU A 154 16.28 3.03 -22.77
N ALA A 155 16.46 4.35 -22.90
CA ALA A 155 16.54 4.98 -24.21
C ALA A 155 17.73 4.39 -24.99
N SER A 156 17.43 3.73 -26.11
CA SER A 156 18.42 3.25 -27.06
C SER A 156 19.10 4.46 -27.72
N THR A 157 20.34 4.76 -27.34
CA THR A 157 21.13 5.85 -27.94
C THR A 157 21.55 5.55 -29.38
N PHE A 158 21.35 4.30 -29.84
CA PHE A 158 21.70 3.85 -31.18
C PHE A 158 20.59 2.95 -31.71
N SER A 159 19.81 3.49 -32.65
CA SER A 159 19.18 2.82 -33.79
C SER A 159 17.85 3.50 -34.11
N SER A 160 17.84 4.27 -35.19
CA SER A 160 16.63 4.74 -35.88
C SER A 160 16.00 3.63 -36.72
N SER A 161 16.02 2.37 -36.27
CA SER A 161 15.15 1.38 -36.89
C SER A 161 13.73 1.80 -36.53
N GLU A 162 12.92 2.12 -37.54
CA GLU A 162 11.50 2.51 -37.44
C GLU A 162 10.62 1.44 -36.75
N PHE A 163 11.23 0.38 -36.25
CA PHE A 163 10.64 -0.88 -35.86
C PHE A 163 11.22 -1.41 -34.55
N GLU A 164 11.16 -0.62 -33.49
CA GLU A 164 11.47 -1.10 -32.15
C GLU A 164 10.15 -1.37 -31.42
N PRO A 165 9.75 -2.64 -31.18
CA PRO A 165 8.53 -2.92 -30.44
C PRO A 165 8.64 -2.25 -29.07
N GLN A 166 7.76 -1.27 -28.84
CA GLN A 166 7.71 -0.54 -27.57
C GLN A 166 6.84 -1.34 -26.61
N LEU A 167 7.48 -2.22 -25.83
CA LEU A 167 6.82 -2.90 -24.72
C LEU A 167 6.17 -1.87 -23.78
N ILE A 168 4.93 -2.11 -23.42
CA ILE A 168 4.16 -1.30 -22.48
C ILE A 168 4.45 -1.80 -21.07
N LEU A 169 5.54 -1.28 -20.52
CA LEU A 169 6.07 -1.74 -19.24
C LEU A 169 5.19 -1.37 -18.04
N PRO A 170 5.28 -2.13 -16.94
CA PRO A 170 4.50 -1.89 -15.73
C PRO A 170 4.62 -0.48 -15.14
N ALA A 171 3.48 0.07 -14.74
CA ALA A 171 3.40 1.32 -13.97
C ALA A 171 2.42 1.20 -12.79
N SER A 172 2.69 1.95 -11.73
CA SER A 172 1.74 2.14 -10.62
C SER A 172 0.52 2.95 -11.05
N TYR A 173 -0.56 2.85 -10.27
CA TYR A 173 -1.80 3.60 -10.50
C TYR A 173 -1.57 5.12 -10.65
N LEU A 174 -0.65 5.68 -9.86
CA LEU A 174 -0.39 7.13 -9.80
C LEU A 174 0.20 7.72 -11.10
N ARG A 175 0.82 6.90 -11.95
CA ARG A 175 1.54 7.41 -13.13
C ARG A 175 0.65 7.80 -14.31
N ASP A 176 -0.62 7.37 -14.31
CA ASP A 176 -1.57 7.51 -15.44
C ASP A 176 -0.88 7.39 -16.81
N LEU A 177 0.00 6.39 -16.94
CA LEU A 177 0.96 6.30 -18.04
C LEU A 177 0.21 6.13 -19.37
N VAL A 178 0.51 6.99 -20.35
CA VAL A 178 -0.01 6.87 -21.72
C VAL A 178 1.14 6.49 -22.66
N VAL A 179 1.06 5.31 -23.26
CA VAL A 179 2.03 4.80 -24.25
C VAL A 179 1.28 4.49 -25.54
N ASN A 180 1.72 5.04 -26.67
CA ASN A 180 1.06 4.83 -27.97
C ASN A 180 -0.45 5.17 -27.96
N GLY A 181 -0.84 6.19 -27.18
CA GLY A 181 -2.25 6.58 -26.99
C GLY A 181 -3.08 5.62 -26.13
N LEU A 182 -2.44 4.59 -25.54
CA LEU A 182 -3.05 3.66 -24.61
C LEU A 182 -2.74 4.07 -23.18
N ARG A 183 -3.78 4.28 -22.38
CA ARG A 183 -3.64 4.55 -20.95
C ARG A 183 -3.48 3.22 -20.22
N TYR A 184 -2.36 3.02 -19.54
CA TYR A 184 -1.98 1.73 -18.95
C TYR A 184 -3.08 1.14 -18.05
N ASN A 185 -3.71 1.98 -17.21
CA ASN A 185 -4.73 1.56 -16.25
C ASN A 185 -6.01 1.01 -16.92
N ASP A 186 -6.29 1.35 -18.18
CA ASP A 186 -7.49 0.89 -18.90
C ASP A 186 -7.39 -0.59 -19.34
N TYR A 187 -6.18 -1.16 -19.30
CA TYR A 187 -5.86 -2.51 -19.77
C TYR A 187 -5.50 -3.48 -18.64
N LEU A 188 -5.71 -3.08 -17.37
CA LEU A 188 -5.67 -3.99 -16.24
C LEU A 188 -6.82 -5.01 -16.33
N ARG A 189 -6.49 -6.31 -16.23
CA ARG A 189 -7.45 -7.42 -16.35
C ARG A 189 -7.74 -8.12 -15.04
N ALA A 190 -6.77 -8.14 -14.14
CA ALA A 190 -6.93 -8.76 -12.82
C ALA A 190 -5.96 -8.12 -11.82
N GLY A 191 -6.34 -8.14 -10.54
CA GLY A 191 -5.53 -7.56 -9.47
C GLY A 191 -5.57 -6.03 -9.45
N SER A 192 -4.54 -5.41 -8.87
CA SER A 192 -4.46 -3.96 -8.71
C SER A 192 -3.00 -3.49 -8.73
N ASN A 193 -2.71 -2.44 -9.50
CA ASN A 193 -1.43 -1.73 -9.49
C ASN A 193 -1.40 -0.56 -8.48
N LYS A 194 -2.37 -0.52 -7.56
CA LYS A 194 -2.41 0.41 -6.43
C LYS A 194 -1.57 -0.15 -5.29
N ILE A 195 -0.35 0.35 -5.15
CA ILE A 195 0.58 -0.08 -4.11
C ILE A 195 0.53 0.91 -2.98
N SER A 196 0.15 0.41 -1.79
CA SER A 196 -0.08 1.24 -0.63
C SER A 196 0.45 0.66 0.66
N ILE A 197 0.78 1.55 1.59
CA ILE A 197 1.09 1.22 2.98
C ILE A 197 0.16 2.03 3.88
N PRO A 198 -0.70 1.40 4.70
CA PRO A 198 -1.49 2.14 5.67
C PRO A 198 -0.60 2.82 6.70
N VAL A 199 -0.89 4.07 7.08
CA VAL A 199 -0.07 4.86 8.03
C VAL A 199 0.14 4.11 9.35
N LYS A 200 -0.90 3.45 9.87
CA LYS A 200 -0.80 2.62 11.09
C LYS A 200 0.27 1.51 11.01
N GLU A 201 0.54 1.00 9.82
CA GLU A 201 1.52 -0.08 9.59
C GLU A 201 2.96 0.45 9.63
N MET A 202 3.16 1.75 9.36
CA MET A 202 4.47 2.40 9.45
C MET A 202 5.01 2.38 10.89
N THR A 203 4.16 2.26 11.91
CA THR A 203 4.59 2.17 13.32
C THR A 203 5.10 0.78 13.73
N ARG A 204 4.96 -0.23 12.86
CA ARG A 204 5.38 -1.61 13.16
C ARG A 204 6.88 -1.78 12.91
N PRO A 205 7.57 -2.64 13.67
CA PRO A 205 8.99 -2.96 13.42
C PRO A 205 9.25 -3.50 12.01
N GLU A 206 8.33 -4.33 11.50
CA GLU A 206 8.36 -4.84 10.14
C GLU A 206 6.95 -4.83 9.53
N TYR A 207 6.88 -4.55 8.24
CA TYR A 207 5.68 -4.66 7.43
C TYR A 207 6.00 -5.31 6.09
N ARG A 208 5.17 -6.27 5.67
CA ARG A 208 5.31 -6.97 4.39
C ARG A 208 3.96 -7.02 3.69
N GLN A 209 3.96 -6.72 2.40
CA GLN A 209 2.78 -6.87 1.57
C GLN A 209 3.18 -7.22 0.13
N SER A 210 2.44 -8.15 -0.46
CA SER A 210 2.58 -8.54 -1.85
C SER A 210 1.45 -7.92 -2.68
N PHE A 211 1.80 -7.42 -3.86
CA PHE A 211 0.88 -6.86 -4.84
C PHE A 211 1.04 -7.62 -6.15
N SER A 212 -0.06 -7.81 -6.87
CA SER A 212 -0.01 -8.43 -8.19
C SER A 212 -1.11 -7.94 -9.08
N TRP A 213 -0.82 -7.82 -10.36
CA TRP A 213 -1.82 -7.54 -11.38
C TRP A 213 -1.45 -8.18 -12.71
N LYS A 214 -2.47 -8.35 -13.54
CA LYS A 214 -2.35 -8.76 -14.94
C LYS A 214 -2.80 -7.61 -15.83
N TRP A 215 -2.06 -7.41 -16.90
CA TRP A 215 -2.31 -6.39 -17.91
C TRP A 215 -2.38 -7.08 -19.27
N SER A 216 -3.31 -6.66 -20.14
CA SER A 216 -3.42 -7.26 -21.48
C SER A 216 -4.06 -6.30 -22.48
N TYR A 217 -3.36 -6.10 -23.58
CA TYR A 217 -3.81 -5.42 -24.79
C TYR A 217 -3.95 -6.44 -25.92
N PRO A 218 -5.19 -6.70 -26.41
CA PRO A 218 -5.39 -7.68 -27.45
C PRO A 218 -4.86 -7.18 -28.81
N PRO A 219 -4.33 -8.08 -29.66
CA PRO A 219 -3.94 -7.76 -31.03
C PRO A 219 -5.19 -7.58 -31.89
N SER A 220 -5.88 -6.43 -31.78
CA SER A 220 -7.15 -6.26 -32.51
C SER A 220 -7.56 -4.82 -32.83
N TYR A 221 -6.70 -3.82 -32.61
CA TYR A 221 -7.04 -2.43 -32.89
C TYR A 221 -6.09 -1.78 -33.91
N PRO A 222 -6.35 -1.94 -35.22
CA PRO A 222 -5.70 -1.15 -36.25
C PRO A 222 -6.28 0.26 -36.22
N ARG A 223 -5.87 1.10 -35.26
CA ARG A 223 -6.29 2.51 -35.28
C ARG A 223 -5.61 3.28 -36.42
N LEU A 224 -4.53 2.76 -37.00
CA LEU A 224 -3.67 3.51 -37.92
C LEU A 224 -3.03 2.65 -39.04
N ASN A 225 -3.72 1.65 -39.58
CA ASN A 225 -3.35 0.98 -40.84
C ASN A 225 -1.89 0.45 -40.97
N LEU A 226 -1.13 0.33 -39.88
CA LEU A 226 0.32 0.12 -40.00
C LEU A 226 0.89 -1.04 -39.21
N ASN A 227 0.47 -1.37 -37.99
CA ASN A 227 1.04 -2.53 -37.28
C ASN A 227 0.03 -3.10 -36.27
N GLU A 228 -0.02 -4.42 -36.11
CA GLU A 228 -0.72 -5.08 -35.01
C GLU A 228 0.23 -5.18 -33.80
N LEU A 229 -0.27 -4.79 -32.63
CA LEU A 229 0.42 -4.96 -31.35
C LEU A 229 -0.51 -5.73 -30.41
N GLY A 230 -0.02 -6.81 -29.85
CA GLY A 230 -0.62 -7.51 -28.72
C GLY A 230 0.42 -7.62 -27.62
N GLU A 231 0.03 -7.41 -26.36
CA GLU A 231 0.94 -7.58 -25.24
C GLU A 231 0.15 -8.00 -24.00
N GLU A 232 0.74 -8.90 -23.23
CA GLU A 232 0.23 -9.26 -21.92
C GLU A 232 1.37 -9.49 -20.94
N HIS A 233 1.14 -9.11 -19.69
CA HIS A 233 2.08 -9.35 -18.62
C HIS A 233 1.42 -9.49 -17.26
N GLU A 234 2.11 -10.23 -16.40
CA GLU A 234 1.81 -10.36 -14.99
C GLU A 234 2.95 -9.76 -14.18
N VAL A 235 2.57 -8.94 -13.20
CA VAL A 235 3.50 -8.29 -12.28
C VAL A 235 3.24 -8.81 -10.88
N LYS A 236 4.32 -9.05 -10.15
CA LYS A 236 4.30 -9.29 -8.70
C LYS A 236 5.32 -8.39 -8.04
N ILE A 237 4.91 -7.73 -6.96
CA ILE A 237 5.78 -6.88 -6.15
C ILE A 237 5.67 -7.31 -4.70
N ASP A 238 6.80 -7.68 -4.11
CA ASP A 238 6.92 -7.92 -2.68
C ASP A 238 7.58 -6.71 -2.02
N LEU A 239 6.78 -6.00 -1.22
CA LEU A 239 7.20 -4.86 -0.43
C LEU A 239 7.59 -5.33 0.97
N HIS A 240 8.76 -4.91 1.42
CA HIS A 240 9.22 -5.06 2.79
C HIS A 240 9.67 -3.71 3.34
N LEU A 241 9.11 -3.35 4.48
CA LEU A 241 9.43 -2.14 5.23
C LEU A 241 9.94 -2.56 6.61
N LYS A 242 11.03 -1.97 7.06
CA LYS A 242 11.63 -2.21 8.37
C LYS A 242 11.87 -0.88 9.08
N ALA A 243 11.23 -0.71 10.24
CA ALA A 243 11.32 0.51 11.03
C ALA A 243 12.53 0.50 11.97
N HIS A 244 13.19 1.66 12.09
CA HIS A 244 14.32 1.85 12.97
C HIS A 244 13.96 2.86 14.06
N PHE A 245 13.96 2.40 15.31
CA PHE A 245 13.59 3.21 16.46
C PHE A 245 14.83 3.72 17.19
N LYS A 246 14.72 4.89 17.83
CA LYS A 246 15.75 5.36 18.76
C LYS A 246 15.90 4.34 19.87
N LYS A 247 17.11 3.78 20.04
CA LYS A 247 17.41 2.97 21.23
C LYS A 247 17.25 3.88 22.45
N ARG A 248 16.44 3.44 23.43
CA ARG A 248 16.41 4.12 24.73
C ARG A 248 17.84 4.01 25.31
N PRO A 249 18.41 5.12 25.80
CA PRO A 249 19.73 5.14 26.41
C PRO A 249 19.82 4.23 27.64
#